data_AF-A0A974YFX9-F1
#
_entry.id   AF-A0A974YFX9-F1
#
_cell.length_a   1.000
_cell.length_b   1.000
_cell.length_c   1.000
_cell.angle_alpha   90.00
_cell.angle_beta   90.00
_cell.angle_gamma   90.00
#
_symmetry.space_group_name_H-M   'P 1'
#
loop_
_entity.id
_entity.type
_entity.pdbx_description
1 polymer ?
#
loop_
_entity_poly.entity_id
_entity_poly.type
_entity_poly.pdbx_seq_one_letter_code
_entity_poly.pdbx_strand_id
1 'polypeptide(L)' 'MVDRQQEREHLILADQHLAAGKRRIAKQIILIQNMTQRGQDTTEAKKLLQNFEDTLEIWYVHRGLIRDAIGRG' A
#
# COMPACT_ATOMS: atom_id res chain seq x y z
N MET A 1 15.91 -14.96 -21.31
CA MET A 1 15.09 -13.79 -21.70
C MET A 1 14.03 -13.63 -20.63
N VAL A 2 13.96 -12.49 -19.95
CA VAL A 2 12.88 -12.22 -18.99
C VAL A 2 11.58 -12.08 -19.78
N ASP A 3 10.55 -12.80 -19.38
CA ASP A 3 9.27 -12.78 -20.09
C ASP A 3 8.54 -11.48 -19.76
N ARG A 4 8.45 -10.58 -20.74
CA ARG A 4 7.78 -9.29 -20.62
C ARG A 4 6.30 -9.43 -20.21
N GLN A 5 5.68 -10.60 -20.45
CA GLN A 5 4.32 -10.88 -20.01
C GLN A 5 4.26 -11.07 -18.49
N GLN A 6 5.23 -11.79 -17.91
CA GLN A 6 5.32 -12.01 -16.47
C GLN A 6 5.54 -10.70 -15.70
N GLU A 7 6.39 -9.81 -16.21
CA GLU A 7 6.61 -8.49 -15.59
C GLU A 7 5.35 -7.61 -15.60
N ARG A 8 4.55 -7.67 -16.67
CA ARG A 8 3.26 -6.95 -16.75
C ARG A 8 2.25 -7.51 -15.75
N GLU A 9 2.18 -8.82 -15.58
CA GLU A 9 1.31 -9.47 -14.59
C GLU A 9 1.70 -9.09 -13.17
N HIS A 10 3.00 -9.09 -12.85
CA HIS A 10 3.50 -8.61 -11.57
C HIS A 10 3.16 -7.13 -11.34
N LEU A 11 3.22 -6.29 -12.39
CA LEU A 11 2.85 -4.89 -12.29
C LEU A 11 1.36 -4.69 -11.99
N ILE A 12 0.48 -5.45 -12.66
CA ILE A 12 -0.98 -5.44 -12.40
C ILE A 12 -1.25 -5.86 -10.96
N LEU A 13 -0.59 -6.93 -10.48
CA LEU A 13 -0.76 -7.40 -9.12
C LEU A 13 -0.28 -6.36 -8.09
N ALA A 14 0.86 -5.72 -8.34
CA ALA A 14 1.36 -4.62 -7.50
C ALA A 14 0.37 -3.45 -7.45
N ASP A 15 -0.25 -3.08 -8.57
CA ASP A 15 -1.30 -2.05 -8.64
C ASP A 15 -2.54 -2.43 -7.82
N GLN A 16 -2.98 -3.69 -7.88
CA GLN A 16 -4.10 -4.19 -7.07
C GLN A 16 -3.79 -4.14 -5.57
N HIS A 17 -2.59 -4.54 -5.17
CA HIS A 17 -2.15 -4.49 -3.77
C HIS A 17 -2.06 -3.06 -3.26
N LEU A 18 -1.51 -2.13 -4.04
CA LEU A 18 -1.49 -0.70 -3.70
C LEU A 18 -2.91 -0.14 -3.53
N ALA A 19 -3.83 -0.46 -4.44
CA ALA A 19 -5.22 -0.01 -4.33
C ALA A 19 -5.91 -0.57 -3.08
N ALA A 20 -5.66 -1.84 -2.74
CA ALA A 20 -6.17 -2.45 -1.52
C ALA A 20 -5.58 -1.81 -0.25
N GLY A 21 -4.26 -1.55 -0.24
CA GLY A 21 -3.56 -0.89 0.86
C GLY A 21 -4.09 0.53 1.12
N LYS A 22 -4.25 1.34 0.07
CA LYS A 22 -4.85 2.68 0.16
C LYS A 22 -6.25 2.66 0.77
N ARG A 23 -7.09 1.69 0.37
CA ARG A 23 -8.42 1.52 0.96
C ARG A 23 -8.37 1.17 2.45
N ARG A 24 -7.38 0.38 2.89
CA ARG A 24 -7.19 0.04 4.31
C ARG A 24 -6.75 1.26 5.12
N ILE A 25 -5.79 2.04 4.61
CA ILE A 25 -5.35 3.30 5.23
C ILE A 25 -6.53 4.25 5.40
N ALA A 26 -7.31 4.50 4.35
CA ALA A 26 -8.47 5.39 4.42
C ALA A 26 -9.48 4.95 5.48
N LYS A 27 -9.77 3.64 5.56
CA LYS A 27 -10.65 3.08 6.61
C LYS A 27 -10.07 3.27 8.02
N GLN A 28 -8.76 3.08 8.17
CA GLN A 28 -8.08 3.22 9.46
C GLN A 28 -8.09 4.67 9.95
N ILE A 29 -7.91 5.64 9.05
CA ILE A 29 -8.02 7.07 9.36
C ILE A 29 -9.42 7.39 9.90
N ILE A 30 -10.48 6.93 9.21
CA ILE A 30 -11.86 7.14 9.64
C ILE A 30 -12.11 6.49 11.02
N LEU A 31 -11.57 5.30 11.26
CA LEU A 31 -11.68 4.63 12.56
C LEU A 31 -11.03 5.47 13.67
N ILE A 32 -9.80 5.95 13.45
CA ILE A 32 -9.07 6.80 14.42
C ILE A 32 -9.85 8.09 14.70
N GLN A 33 -10.41 8.74 13.67
CA GLN A 33 -11.23 9.94 13.84
C GLN A 33 -12.46 9.66 14.72
N ASN A 34 -13.18 8.56 14.46
CA ASN A 34 -14.34 8.16 15.27
C ASN A 34 -13.97 7.84 16.72
N MET A 35 -12.86 7.13 16.94
CA MET A 35 -12.35 6.82 18.28
C MET A 35 -11.96 8.10 19.04
N THR A 36 -11.30 9.03 18.35
CA THR A 36 -10.90 10.33 18.92
C THR A 36 -12.12 11.14 19.35
N GLN A 37 -13.16 11.21 18.52
CA GLN A 37 -14.41 11.91 18.85
C GLN A 37 -15.11 11.31 20.08
N ARG A 38 -14.93 10.00 20.31
CA ARG A 38 -15.50 9.29 21.47
C ARG A 38 -14.61 9.32 22.70
N GLY A 39 -13.45 9.99 22.66
CA GLY A 39 -12.48 10.03 23.75
C GLY A 39 -11.81 8.68 24.03
N GLN A 40 -11.80 7.77 23.06
CA GLN A 40 -11.18 6.45 23.19
C GLN A 40 -9.66 6.54 22.98
N ASP A 41 -8.90 5.63 23.59
CA ASP A 41 -7.47 5.49 23.32
C ASP A 41 -7.24 5.08 21.86
N THR A 42 -6.41 5.85 21.15
CA THR A 42 -6.09 5.65 19.73
C THR A 42 -4.67 5.14 19.49
N THR A 43 -3.91 4.84 20.54
CA THR A 43 -2.48 4.50 20.45
C THR A 43 -2.22 3.32 19.50
N GLU A 44 -2.89 2.19 19.71
CA GLU A 44 -2.70 1.01 18.85
C GLU A 44 -3.29 1.21 17.44
N ALA A 45 -4.39 1.95 17.33
CA ALA A 45 -4.97 2.28 16.03
C ALA A 45 -4.02 3.12 15.17
N LYS A 46 -3.30 4.07 15.78
CA LYS A 46 -2.28 4.89 15.11
C LYS A 46 -1.04 4.08 14.75
N LYS A 47 -0.57 3.17 15.61
CA LYS A 47 0.52 2.24 15.27
C LYS A 47 0.16 1.37 14.08
N LEU A 48 -1.07 0.85 14.03
CA LEU A 48 -1.54 0.08 12.89
C LEU A 48 -1.60 0.91 11.61
N LEU A 49 -2.00 2.18 11.69
CA LEU A 49 -1.96 3.10 10.55
C LEU A 49 -0.54 3.27 10.03
N GLN A 50 0.43 3.55 10.93
CA GLN A 50 1.84 3.69 10.55
C GLN A 50 2.36 2.43 9.84
N ASN A 51 2.06 1.25 10.38
CA ASN A 51 2.46 -0.02 9.75
C ASN A 51 1.89 -0.17 8.33
N PHE A 52 0.65 0.28 8.09
CA PHE A 52 0.07 0.26 6.75
C PHE A 52 0.73 1.27 5.81
N GLU A 53 1.09 2.45 6.30
CA GLU A 53 1.80 3.48 5.54
C GLU A 53 3.21 3.01 5.14
N ASP A 54 3.98 2.49 6.09
CA ASP A 54 5.33 1.95 5.86
C ASP A 54 5.29 0.79 4.86
N THR A 55 4.31 -0.10 5.02
CA THR A 55 4.10 -1.21 4.07
C THR A 55 3.80 -0.65 2.68
N LEU A 56 2.88 0.31 2.56
CA LEU A 56 2.49 0.87 1.27
C LEU A 56 3.67 1.55 0.55
N GLU A 57 4.56 2.22 1.30
CA GLU A 57 5.79 2.82 0.75
C GLU A 57 6.70 1.75 0.11
N ILE A 58 6.92 0.62 0.80
CA ILE A 58 7.70 -0.51 0.24
C ILE A 58 7.07 -1.01 -1.07
N TRP A 59 5.75 -1.12 -1.13
CA TRP A 59 5.05 -1.54 -2.36
C TRP A 59 5.19 -0.52 -3.50
N TYR A 60 5.23 0.79 -3.20
CA TYR A 60 5.49 1.80 -4.22
C TYR A 60 6.88 1.69 -4.81
N VAL A 61 7.89 1.47 -3.97
CA VAL A 61 9.27 1.24 -4.41
C VAL A 61 9.33 -0.01 -5.29
N HIS A 62 8.75 -1.12 -4.84
CA HIS A 62 8.72 -2.37 -5.59
C HIS A 62 8.06 -2.22 -6.97
N ARG A 63 6.92 -1.52 -7.04
CA ARG A 63 6.25 -1.20 -8.31
C ARG A 63 7.14 -0.39 -9.25
N GLY A 64 7.87 0.60 -8.70
CA GLY A 64 8.82 1.40 -9.47
C GLY A 64 9.89 0.55 -10.14
N LEU A 65 10.46 -0.41 -9.40
CA LEU A 65 11.47 -1.34 -9.91
C LEU A 65 10.92 -2.22 -11.05
N ILE A 66 9.70 -2.75 -10.92
CA ILE A 66 9.05 -3.54 -11.99
C ILE A 66 8.83 -2.68 -13.24
N ARG A 67 8.32 -1.46 -13.07
CA ARG A 67 8.09 -0.53 -14.18
C ARG A 67 9.39 -0.19 -14.91
N ASP A 68 10.46 0.07 -14.17
CA ASP A 68 11.75 0.41 -14.74
C ASP A 68 12.40 -0.79 -15.46
N ALA A 69 12.17 -2.02 -15.00
CA ALA A 69 12.59 -3.24 -15.69
C ALA A 69 11.91 -3.38 -17.06
N ILE A 70 10.59 -3.16 -17.12
CA ILE A 70 9.82 -3.21 -18.38
C ILE A 70 10.28 -2.11 -19.35
N GLY A 71 10.57 -0.90 -18.87
CA GLY A 71 10.96 0.24 -19.71
C GLY A 71 12.38 0.17 -20.30
N ARG A 72 13.22 -0.75 -19.81
CA ARG A 72 14.61 -0.95 -20.28
C ARG A 72 14.74 -2.06 -21.33
N GLY A 73 13.65 -2.73 -21.71
CA GLY A 73 13.65 -3.92 -22.59
C GLY A 73 12.92 -3.77 -23.92
#